data_AF-A0A9C9K052-F1
#
_entry.id   AF-A0A9C9K052-F1
#
_cell.length_a   1.000
_cell.length_b   1.000
_cell.length_c   1.000
_cell.angle_alpha   90.00
_cell.angle_beta   90.00
_cell.angle_gamma   90.00
#
_symmetry.space_group_name_H-M   'P 1'
#
loop_
_entity.id
_entity.type
_entity.pdbx_description
1 polymer ?
#
loop_
_entity_poly.entity_id
_entity_poly.type
_entity_poly.pdbx_seq_one_letter_code
_entity_poly.pdbx_strand_id
1 'polypeptide(L)'
;MSRRYYHWALILFVVHCTSFLDRRNDFEKGVEFYKRGELQKAVEHLTAYYTKRPRSDTTLYYLYDCYKKLNKPLQGMKVLEQLVKIGTRDENVYLSLFSSYRRMKQYKKSFSLLVNAPPKVKKTFDDHYTLTRRLFAEIVCGVSKNPIRSDPIVFAVSKKYLPLFLDGKFHDSDTITNGNLIIILDKLIEPIYPEKFFALRNIPNDSYLYLPYMRLISFNIIDLKADLVPDAPASLTTAAQAVLNLKKRGIID
;
A
#
# COMPACT_ATOMS: atom_id res chain seq x y z
N MET A 1 -59.12 -19.36 44.45
CA MET A 1 -58.38 -19.24 43.17
C MET A 1 -56.89 -19.14 43.44
N SER A 2 -56.22 -20.25 43.13
CA SER A 2 -54.80 -20.64 43.19
C SER A 2 -53.70 -19.57 43.30
N ARG A 3 -53.04 -19.50 44.47
CA ARG A 3 -51.69 -18.92 44.69
C ARG A 3 -50.60 -19.46 43.76
N ARG A 4 -50.83 -20.60 43.09
CA ARG A 4 -49.83 -21.23 42.21
C ARG A 4 -49.63 -20.43 40.91
N TYR A 5 -50.65 -19.74 40.39
CA TYR A 5 -50.51 -18.96 39.15
C TYR A 5 -49.55 -17.77 39.28
N TYR A 6 -49.51 -17.12 40.44
CA TYR A 6 -48.58 -16.01 40.70
C TYR A 6 -47.12 -16.47 40.72
N HIS A 7 -46.83 -17.68 41.23
CA HIS A 7 -45.47 -18.21 41.24
C HIS A 7 -44.96 -18.53 39.83
N TRP A 8 -45.80 -19.07 38.94
CA TRP A 8 -45.43 -19.33 37.55
C TRP A 8 -45.25 -18.04 36.73
N ALA A 9 -46.08 -17.01 36.99
CA ALA A 9 -45.92 -15.70 36.35
C ALA A 9 -44.63 -14.98 36.77
N LEU A 10 -44.24 -15.09 38.05
CA LEU A 10 -43.02 -14.46 38.59
C LEU A 10 -41.75 -15.19 38.09
N ILE A 11 -41.80 -16.52 37.94
CA ILE A 11 -40.71 -17.31 37.34
C ILE A 11 -40.55 -16.98 35.85
N LEU A 12 -41.62 -16.85 35.08
CA LEU A 12 -41.55 -16.46 33.66
C LEU A 12 -41.04 -15.02 33.47
N PHE A 13 -41.37 -14.10 34.39
CA PHE A 13 -40.85 -12.73 34.35
C PHE A 13 -39.35 -12.67 34.69
N VAL A 14 -38.88 -13.48 35.65
CA VAL A 14 -37.44 -13.56 35.99
C VAL A 14 -36.65 -14.27 34.89
N VAL A 15 -37.20 -15.29 34.22
CA VAL A 15 -36.53 -16.00 33.11
C VAL A 15 -36.48 -15.16 31.83
N HIS A 16 -37.42 -14.23 31.61
CA HIS A 16 -37.31 -13.22 30.56
C HIS A 16 -36.43 -12.00 30.94
N CYS A 17 -36.16 -11.79 32.23
CA CYS A 17 -35.23 -10.74 32.68
C CYS A 17 -33.76 -11.21 32.67
N THR A 18 -33.48 -12.50 32.87
CA THR A 18 -32.10 -13.03 32.85
C THR A 18 -31.50 -13.11 31.44
N SER A 19 -32.33 -13.17 30.38
CA SER A 19 -31.85 -13.02 29.00
C SER A 19 -31.55 -11.57 28.61
N PHE A 20 -31.88 -10.60 29.47
CA PHE A 20 -31.61 -9.18 29.26
C PHE A 20 -30.32 -8.70 29.95
N LEU A 21 -29.77 -9.47 30.91
CA LEU A 21 -28.69 -9.04 31.81
C LEU A 21 -27.26 -9.44 31.38
N ASP A 22 -27.08 -10.23 30.31
CA ASP A 22 -25.75 -10.41 29.65
C ASP A 22 -25.73 -9.80 28.24
N ARG A 23 -26.21 -8.55 28.14
CA ARG A 23 -26.05 -7.72 26.92
C ARG A 23 -24.80 -6.84 26.97
N ARG A 24 -23.73 -7.24 27.67
CA ARG A 24 -22.43 -6.58 27.41
C ARG A 24 -22.01 -6.94 26.00
N ASN A 25 -21.92 -5.92 25.15
CA ASN A 25 -21.56 -6.07 23.75
C ASN A 25 -20.18 -6.75 23.66
N ASP A 26 -20.02 -7.78 22.82
CA ASP A 26 -18.74 -8.49 22.63
C ASP A 26 -17.58 -7.52 22.37
N PHE A 27 -17.88 -6.37 21.74
CA PHE A 27 -16.93 -5.27 21.58
C PHE A 27 -16.40 -4.71 22.91
N GLU A 28 -17.28 -4.43 23.88
CA GLU A 28 -16.89 -3.87 25.18
C GLU A 28 -16.03 -4.85 25.96
N LYS A 29 -16.43 -6.15 25.98
CA LYS A 29 -15.62 -7.23 26.58
C LYS A 29 -14.24 -7.29 25.92
N GLY A 30 -14.19 -7.22 24.59
CA GLY A 30 -12.94 -7.20 23.83
C GLY A 30 -12.03 -6.02 24.18
N VAL A 31 -12.58 -4.81 24.29
CA VAL A 31 -11.82 -3.61 24.67
C VAL A 31 -11.35 -3.67 26.13
N GLU A 32 -12.14 -4.24 27.04
CA GLU A 32 -11.76 -4.45 28.44
C GLU A 32 -10.55 -5.40 28.55
N PHE A 33 -10.60 -6.54 27.88
CA PHE A 33 -9.45 -7.46 27.82
C PHE A 33 -8.22 -6.84 27.16
N TYR A 34 -8.41 -6.03 26.11
CA TYR A 34 -7.33 -5.29 25.47
C TYR A 34 -6.64 -4.33 26.44
N LYS A 35 -7.41 -3.57 27.22
CA LYS A 35 -6.89 -2.64 28.24
C LYS A 35 -6.13 -3.36 29.37
N ARG A 36 -6.54 -4.59 29.70
CA ARG A 36 -5.85 -5.45 30.68
C ARG A 36 -4.59 -6.14 30.13
N GLY A 37 -4.30 -6.01 28.83
CA GLY A 37 -3.19 -6.72 28.18
C GLY A 37 -3.49 -8.20 27.90
N GLU A 38 -4.72 -8.67 28.11
CA GLU A 38 -5.15 -10.03 27.80
C GLU A 38 -5.49 -10.14 26.30
N LEU A 39 -4.47 -9.93 25.45
CA LEU A 39 -4.63 -9.72 24.02
C LEU A 39 -5.30 -10.87 23.28
N GLN A 40 -5.07 -12.12 23.72
CA GLN A 40 -5.67 -13.29 23.06
C GLN A 40 -7.20 -13.33 23.27
N LYS A 41 -7.67 -13.06 24.50
CA LYS A 41 -9.11 -12.94 24.79
C LYS A 41 -9.73 -11.72 24.12
N ALA A 42 -8.98 -10.61 24.06
CA ALA A 42 -9.40 -9.43 23.31
C ALA A 42 -9.67 -9.77 21.84
N VAL A 43 -8.75 -10.50 21.20
CA VAL A 43 -8.93 -10.96 19.81
C VAL A 43 -10.19 -11.83 19.67
N GLU A 44 -10.44 -12.77 20.58
CA GLU A 44 -11.61 -13.65 20.53
C GLU A 44 -12.93 -12.85 20.53
N HIS A 45 -13.11 -11.97 21.52
CA HIS A 45 -14.31 -11.14 21.64
C HIS A 45 -14.45 -10.12 20.50
N LEU A 46 -13.37 -9.45 20.11
CA LEU A 46 -13.40 -8.49 18.99
C LEU A 46 -13.69 -9.18 17.65
N THR A 47 -13.17 -10.39 17.44
CA THR A 47 -13.46 -11.18 16.24
C THR A 47 -14.92 -11.62 16.22
N ALA A 48 -15.45 -12.11 17.36
CA ALA A 48 -16.86 -12.46 17.49
C ALA A 48 -17.78 -11.27 17.19
N TYR A 49 -17.42 -10.08 17.68
CA TYR A 49 -18.14 -8.85 17.36
C TYR A 49 -18.08 -8.50 15.88
N TYR A 50 -16.87 -8.52 15.27
CA TYR A 50 -16.69 -8.19 13.86
C TYR A 50 -17.45 -9.14 12.93
N THR A 51 -17.53 -10.43 13.27
CA THR A 51 -18.33 -11.41 12.51
C THR A 51 -19.82 -11.05 12.47
N LYS A 52 -20.36 -10.54 13.58
CA LYS A 52 -21.76 -10.10 13.66
C LYS A 52 -22.00 -8.74 12.98
N ARG A 53 -20.98 -7.87 12.96
CA ARG A 53 -21.04 -6.51 12.41
C ARG A 53 -19.82 -6.25 11.53
N PRO A 54 -19.78 -6.81 10.31
CA PRO A 54 -18.69 -6.57 9.38
C PRO A 54 -18.67 -5.08 9.02
N ARG A 55 -17.48 -4.50 8.83
CA ARG A 55 -17.21 -3.06 8.55
C ARG A 55 -17.15 -2.11 9.75
N SER A 56 -16.87 -2.62 10.95
CA SER A 56 -16.49 -1.76 12.08
C SER A 56 -14.99 -1.45 12.04
N ASP A 57 -14.62 -0.27 11.53
CA ASP A 57 -13.23 0.24 11.47
C ASP A 57 -12.57 0.18 12.86
N THR A 58 -13.26 0.66 13.89
CA THR A 58 -12.78 0.67 15.28
C THR A 58 -12.40 -0.73 15.77
N THR A 59 -13.23 -1.73 15.47
CA THR A 59 -12.93 -3.13 15.86
C THR A 59 -11.71 -3.65 15.13
N LEU A 60 -11.54 -3.32 13.85
CA LEU A 60 -10.37 -3.69 13.09
C LEU A 60 -9.10 -3.00 13.62
N TYR A 61 -9.15 -1.74 14.05
CA TYR A 61 -8.01 -1.09 14.69
C TYR A 61 -7.57 -1.81 15.96
N TYR A 62 -8.51 -2.19 16.84
CA TYR A 62 -8.18 -2.96 18.03
C TYR A 62 -7.61 -4.35 17.68
N LEU A 63 -8.20 -5.04 16.69
CA LEU A 63 -7.69 -6.33 16.23
C LEU A 63 -6.27 -6.20 15.66
N TYR A 64 -6.01 -5.16 14.86
CA TYR A 64 -4.69 -4.91 14.29
C TYR A 64 -3.65 -4.68 15.40
N ASP A 65 -3.95 -3.83 16.38
CA ASP A 65 -3.02 -3.56 17.48
C ASP A 65 -2.80 -4.79 18.36
N CYS A 66 -3.85 -5.59 18.62
CA CYS A 66 -3.72 -6.87 19.29
C CYS A 66 -2.76 -7.81 18.55
N TYR A 67 -2.94 -7.98 17.23
CA TYR A 67 -2.06 -8.85 16.44
C TYR A 67 -0.64 -8.32 16.34
N LYS A 68 -0.45 -6.99 16.30
CA LYS A 68 0.86 -6.35 16.36
C LYS A 68 1.57 -6.68 17.67
N LYS A 69 0.90 -6.49 18.81
CA LYS A 69 1.45 -6.79 20.15
C LYS A 69 1.68 -8.28 20.40
N LEU A 70 0.88 -9.15 19.79
CA LEU A 70 1.05 -10.61 19.82
C LEU A 70 2.13 -11.12 18.85
N ASN A 71 2.84 -10.24 18.13
CA ASN A 71 3.80 -10.59 17.09
C ASN A 71 3.21 -11.58 16.05
N LYS A 72 1.97 -11.33 15.63
CA LYS A 72 1.21 -12.11 14.63
C LYS A 72 1.09 -11.31 13.31
N PRO A 73 2.19 -11.13 12.55
CA PRO A 73 2.24 -10.19 11.42
C PRO A 73 1.33 -10.57 10.26
N LEU A 74 1.10 -11.87 10.02
CA LEU A 74 0.21 -12.33 8.95
C LEU A 74 -1.25 -11.98 9.23
N GLN A 75 -1.70 -12.16 10.48
CA GLN A 75 -3.04 -11.81 10.92
C GLN A 75 -3.21 -10.28 10.91
N GLY A 76 -2.23 -9.54 11.43
CA GLY A 76 -2.24 -8.07 11.38
C GLY A 76 -2.34 -7.53 9.95
N MET A 77 -1.59 -8.11 9.00
CA MET A 77 -1.68 -7.74 7.58
C MET A 77 -3.08 -7.98 7.00
N LYS A 78 -3.72 -9.11 7.32
CA LYS A 78 -5.11 -9.38 6.88
C LYS A 78 -6.08 -8.33 7.41
N VAL A 79 -5.89 -7.85 8.65
CA VAL A 79 -6.72 -6.78 9.23
C VAL A 79 -6.49 -5.44 8.49
N LEU A 80 -5.24 -5.10 8.18
CA LEU A 80 -4.93 -3.92 7.36
C LEU A 80 -5.56 -4.00 5.97
N GLU A 81 -5.53 -5.17 5.32
CA GLU A 81 -6.22 -5.40 4.05
C GLU A 81 -7.73 -5.14 4.16
N GLN A 82 -8.38 -5.54 5.26
CA GLN A 82 -9.80 -5.24 5.50
C GLN A 82 -10.04 -3.73 5.71
N LEU A 83 -9.19 -3.04 6.48
CA LEU A 83 -9.28 -1.59 6.69
C LEU A 83 -9.19 -0.81 5.36
N VAL A 84 -8.26 -1.20 4.47
CA VAL A 84 -8.17 -0.61 3.13
C VAL A 84 -9.40 -0.95 2.29
N LYS A 85 -9.91 -2.18 2.37
CA LYS A 85 -11.09 -2.63 1.61
C LYS A 85 -12.37 -1.87 1.97
N ILE A 86 -12.55 -1.50 3.24
CA ILE A 86 -13.70 -0.70 3.70
C ILE A 86 -13.52 0.80 3.46
N GLY A 87 -12.34 1.23 2.99
CA GLY A 87 -12.09 2.59 2.55
C GLY A 87 -11.61 3.52 3.66
N THR A 88 -10.84 3.02 4.64
CA THR A 88 -10.20 3.89 5.64
C THR A 88 -9.42 5.02 4.96
N ARG A 89 -9.39 6.19 5.61
CA ARG A 89 -8.59 7.35 5.19
C ARG A 89 -7.30 7.51 5.99
N ASP A 90 -7.04 6.63 6.94
CA ASP A 90 -5.83 6.67 7.78
C ASP A 90 -4.61 6.26 6.96
N GLU A 91 -3.69 7.20 6.74
CA GLU A 91 -2.51 6.95 5.92
C GLU A 91 -1.55 5.93 6.57
N ASN A 92 -1.55 5.82 7.91
CA ASN A 92 -0.71 4.87 8.63
C ASN A 92 -1.08 3.42 8.31
N VAL A 93 -2.36 3.15 8.02
CA VAL A 93 -2.82 1.83 7.58
C VAL A 93 -2.16 1.47 6.24
N TYR A 94 -2.15 2.42 5.29
CA TYR A 94 -1.54 2.21 3.97
C TYR A 94 -0.02 2.05 4.06
N LEU A 95 0.67 2.88 4.85
CA LEU A 95 2.12 2.75 5.09
C LEU A 95 2.46 1.39 5.74
N SER A 96 1.71 0.99 6.76
CA SER A 96 1.91 -0.28 7.46
C SER A 96 1.65 -1.49 6.55
N LEU A 97 0.62 -1.40 5.70
CA LEU A 97 0.29 -2.45 4.74
C LEU A 97 1.36 -2.55 3.64
N PHE A 98 1.80 -1.42 3.10
CA PHE A 98 2.87 -1.36 2.10
C PHE A 98 4.17 -1.97 2.64
N SER A 99 4.62 -1.55 3.82
CA SER A 99 5.79 -2.13 4.49
C SER A 99 5.63 -3.64 4.71
N SER A 100 4.44 -4.09 5.12
CA SER A 100 4.14 -5.52 5.31
C SER A 100 4.23 -6.31 4.00
N TYR A 101 3.67 -5.79 2.90
CA TYR A 101 3.78 -6.43 1.59
C TYR A 101 5.21 -6.53 1.12
N ARG A 102 6.01 -5.46 1.28
CA ARG A 102 7.43 -5.47 0.91
C ARG A 102 8.23 -6.51 1.71
N ARG A 103 8.05 -6.55 3.04
CA ARG A 103 8.73 -7.54 3.91
C ARG A 103 8.38 -8.98 3.54
N MET A 104 7.14 -9.22 3.12
CA MET A 104 6.68 -10.55 2.67
C MET A 104 6.91 -10.80 1.17
N LYS A 105 7.64 -9.91 0.47
CA LYS A 105 7.91 -10.01 -0.97
C LYS A 105 6.64 -10.10 -1.85
N GLN A 106 5.52 -9.53 -1.39
CA GLN A 106 4.25 -9.48 -2.10
C GLN A 106 4.20 -8.26 -3.06
N TYR A 107 5.14 -8.20 -4.00
CA TYR A 107 5.35 -7.02 -4.85
C TYR A 107 4.12 -6.64 -5.68
N LYS A 108 3.35 -7.61 -6.20
CA LYS A 108 2.12 -7.34 -6.95
C LYS A 108 1.08 -6.57 -6.13
N LYS A 109 0.90 -6.96 -4.86
CA LYS A 109 -0.02 -6.26 -3.95
C LYS A 109 0.52 -4.89 -3.55
N SER A 110 1.83 -4.80 -3.31
CA SER A 110 2.53 -3.54 -3.03
C SER A 110 2.34 -2.53 -4.15
N PHE A 111 2.53 -2.96 -5.40
CA PHE A 111 2.34 -2.15 -6.59
C PHE A 111 0.87 -1.71 -6.76
N SER A 112 -0.07 -2.66 -6.62
CA SER A 112 -1.50 -2.35 -6.67
C SER A 112 -1.91 -1.30 -5.63
N LEU A 113 -1.34 -1.37 -4.43
CA LEU A 113 -1.59 -0.40 -3.37
C LEU A 113 -1.11 1.01 -3.75
N LEU A 114 0.10 1.14 -4.33
CA LEU A 114 0.63 2.43 -4.78
C LEU A 114 -0.23 3.08 -5.87
N VAL A 115 -0.65 2.30 -6.87
CA VAL A 115 -1.42 2.79 -8.01
C VAL A 115 -2.83 3.21 -7.59
N ASN A 116 -3.49 2.39 -6.76
CA ASN A 116 -4.90 2.56 -6.41
C ASN A 116 -5.14 3.38 -5.14
N ALA A 117 -4.07 3.83 -4.47
CA ALA A 117 -4.20 4.64 -3.25
C ALA A 117 -4.92 5.99 -3.52
N PRO A 118 -5.69 6.50 -2.54
CA PRO A 118 -6.25 7.85 -2.60
C PRO A 118 -5.17 8.93 -2.77
N PRO A 119 -5.47 10.10 -3.37
CA PRO A 119 -4.47 11.16 -3.62
C PRO A 119 -3.70 11.60 -2.37
N LYS A 120 -4.38 11.75 -1.23
CA LYS A 120 -3.74 12.11 0.05
C LYS A 120 -2.73 11.05 0.51
N VAL A 121 -3.08 9.78 0.34
CA VAL A 121 -2.21 8.65 0.67
C VAL A 121 -1.03 8.56 -0.30
N LYS A 122 -1.25 8.82 -1.60
CA LYS A 122 -0.18 8.89 -2.60
C LYS A 122 0.88 9.91 -2.22
N LYS A 123 0.46 11.12 -1.82
CA LYS A 123 1.38 12.13 -1.30
C LYS A 123 2.14 11.63 -0.07
N THR A 124 1.44 10.97 0.85
CA THR A 124 2.07 10.40 2.05
C THR A 124 3.11 9.33 1.71
N PHE A 125 2.89 8.51 0.68
CA PHE A 125 3.91 7.57 0.19
C PHE A 125 5.16 8.30 -0.32
N ASP A 126 4.97 9.37 -1.10
CA ASP A 126 6.08 10.16 -1.64
C ASP A 126 6.85 10.90 -0.55
N ASP A 127 6.15 11.37 0.50
CA ASP A 127 6.77 12.05 1.65
C ASP A 127 7.50 11.05 2.57
N HIS A 128 7.00 9.82 2.70
CA HIS A 128 7.52 8.82 3.65
C HIS A 128 8.58 7.89 3.04
N TYR A 129 8.54 7.64 1.73
CA TYR A 129 9.46 6.76 1.04
C TYR A 129 10.22 7.49 -0.05
N THR A 130 11.55 7.46 0.06
CA THR A 130 12.44 7.83 -1.04
C THR A 130 12.46 6.71 -2.08
N LEU A 131 12.31 7.06 -3.36
CA LEU A 131 12.45 6.09 -4.45
C LEU A 131 13.92 5.66 -4.58
N THR A 132 14.24 4.48 -4.07
CA THR A 132 15.55 3.85 -4.30
C THR A 132 15.52 2.94 -5.51
N ARG A 133 16.70 2.57 -6.01
CA ARG A 133 16.85 1.54 -7.06
C ARG A 133 16.18 0.23 -6.69
N ARG A 134 16.31 -0.20 -5.43
CA ARG A 134 15.61 -1.37 -4.90
C ARG A 134 14.11 -1.24 -5.02
N LEU A 135 13.57 -0.10 -4.57
CA LEU A 135 12.14 0.13 -4.56
C LEU A 135 11.56 0.23 -5.98
N PHE A 136 12.31 0.83 -6.91
CA PHE A 136 11.97 0.82 -8.33
C PHE A 136 11.95 -0.60 -8.91
N ALA A 137 12.95 -1.41 -8.60
CA ALA A 137 12.98 -2.81 -9.02
C ALA A 137 11.79 -3.62 -8.45
N GLU A 138 11.41 -3.39 -7.19
CA GLU A 138 10.22 -4.00 -6.59
C GLU A 138 8.92 -3.55 -7.28
N ILE A 139 8.82 -2.29 -7.71
CA ILE A 139 7.70 -1.78 -8.52
C ILE A 139 7.62 -2.53 -9.86
N VAL A 140 8.75 -2.64 -10.56
CA VAL A 140 8.85 -3.39 -11.82
C VAL A 140 8.45 -4.86 -11.61
N CYS A 141 8.89 -5.49 -10.52
CA CYS A 141 8.46 -6.84 -10.18
C CYS A 141 6.96 -6.93 -9.91
N GLY A 142 6.37 -5.90 -9.29
CA GLY A 142 4.94 -5.85 -9.01
C GLY A 142 4.07 -5.71 -10.26
N VAL A 143 4.61 -5.14 -11.35
CA VAL A 143 3.91 -5.03 -12.62
C VAL A 143 4.01 -6.30 -13.47
N SER A 144 5.10 -7.06 -13.34
CA SER A 144 5.36 -8.24 -14.20
C SER A 144 4.23 -9.28 -14.14
N LYS A 145 3.90 -9.87 -15.31
CA LYS A 145 2.93 -10.97 -15.42
C LYS A 145 3.36 -12.20 -14.63
N ASN A 146 4.62 -12.60 -14.76
CA ASN A 146 5.12 -13.87 -14.25
C ASN A 146 5.51 -13.78 -12.76
N PRO A 147 5.42 -14.90 -12.01
CA PRO A 147 5.95 -14.95 -10.65
C PRO A 147 7.47 -14.85 -10.70
N ILE A 148 8.01 -13.79 -10.11
CA ILE A 148 9.45 -13.54 -10.05
C ILE A 148 10.02 -14.29 -8.85
N ARG A 149 10.91 -15.24 -9.12
CA ARG A 149 11.59 -16.06 -8.09
C ARG A 149 12.95 -15.51 -7.70
N SER A 150 13.56 -14.70 -8.56
CA SER A 150 14.84 -14.05 -8.30
C SER A 150 14.68 -12.79 -7.46
N ASP A 151 15.81 -12.29 -6.97
CA ASP A 151 15.86 -10.97 -6.36
C ASP A 151 15.37 -9.87 -7.33
N PRO A 152 14.56 -8.89 -6.88
CA PRO A 152 14.06 -7.79 -7.70
C PRO A 152 15.10 -7.04 -8.51
N ILE A 153 16.26 -6.74 -7.92
CA ILE A 153 17.31 -5.99 -8.61
C ILE A 153 17.90 -6.84 -9.73
N VAL A 154 18.20 -8.11 -9.43
CA VAL A 154 18.69 -9.07 -10.42
C VAL A 154 17.67 -9.23 -11.56
N PHE A 155 16.38 -9.33 -11.24
CA PHE A 155 15.31 -9.37 -12.23
C PHE A 155 15.30 -8.12 -13.11
N ALA A 156 15.21 -6.94 -12.52
CA ALA A 156 15.11 -5.67 -13.25
C ALA A 156 16.34 -5.44 -14.15
N VAL A 157 17.53 -5.79 -13.68
CA VAL A 157 18.78 -5.67 -14.44
C VAL A 157 18.83 -6.68 -15.58
N SER A 158 18.53 -7.97 -15.34
CA SER A 158 18.52 -9.00 -16.39
C SER A 158 17.52 -8.71 -17.51
N LYS A 159 16.41 -8.04 -17.17
CA LYS A 159 15.42 -7.56 -18.13
C LYS A 159 15.75 -6.20 -18.74
N LYS A 160 16.87 -5.60 -18.36
CA LYS A 160 17.32 -4.26 -18.79
C LYS A 160 16.36 -3.12 -18.42
N TYR A 161 15.46 -3.33 -17.45
CA TYR A 161 14.57 -2.30 -16.90
C TYR A 161 15.30 -1.34 -15.96
N LEU A 162 16.45 -1.75 -15.44
CA LEU A 162 17.32 -0.93 -14.60
C LEU A 162 18.77 -1.13 -15.06
N PRO A 163 19.52 -0.07 -15.42
CA PRO A 163 20.91 -0.22 -15.87
C PRO A 163 21.85 -0.54 -14.69
N LEU A 164 22.89 -1.32 -14.93
CA LEU A 164 24.01 -1.50 -13.99
C LEU A 164 24.90 -0.26 -13.93
N PHE A 165 25.60 -0.09 -12.81
CA PHE A 165 26.69 0.86 -12.71
C PHE A 165 27.94 0.33 -13.44
N LEU A 166 28.85 1.25 -13.75
CA LEU A 166 30.10 0.94 -14.47
C LEU A 166 30.99 -0.06 -13.72
N ASP A 167 30.91 -0.08 -12.39
CA ASP A 167 31.63 -1.00 -11.51
C ASP A 167 30.99 -2.41 -11.44
N GLY A 168 29.86 -2.63 -12.13
CA GLY A 168 29.12 -3.88 -12.11
C GLY A 168 28.43 -4.20 -10.78
N LYS A 169 28.44 -3.28 -9.81
CA LYS A 169 27.85 -3.50 -8.48
C LYS A 169 26.39 -3.05 -8.42
N PHE A 170 25.65 -3.63 -7.49
CA PHE A 170 24.27 -3.26 -7.19
C PHE A 170 24.24 -2.28 -6.02
N HIS A 171 24.01 -1.00 -6.32
CA HIS A 171 23.78 0.03 -5.30
C HIS A 171 22.28 0.16 -5.02
N ASP A 172 21.75 -0.79 -4.24
CA ASP A 172 20.30 -0.97 -4.01
C ASP A 172 19.63 0.22 -3.30
N SER A 173 20.36 0.87 -2.39
CA SER A 173 19.88 2.01 -1.60
C SER A 173 20.00 3.36 -2.31
N ASP A 174 20.60 3.41 -3.50
CA ASP A 174 20.78 4.68 -4.20
C ASP A 174 19.43 5.29 -4.56
N THR A 175 19.31 6.57 -4.26
CA THR A 175 18.12 7.37 -4.56
C THR A 175 18.06 7.66 -6.05
N ILE A 176 16.91 7.40 -6.65
CA ILE A 176 16.61 7.80 -8.02
C ILE A 176 16.06 9.23 -7.97
N THR A 177 16.77 10.16 -8.59
CA THR A 177 16.30 11.54 -8.82
C THR A 177 15.33 11.60 -10.00
N ASN A 178 14.63 12.72 -10.18
CA ASN A 178 13.76 12.92 -11.33
C ASN A 178 14.53 12.78 -12.67
N GLY A 179 15.73 13.37 -12.76
CA GLY A 179 16.59 13.23 -13.94
C GLY A 179 16.99 11.78 -14.21
N ASN A 180 17.37 11.03 -13.16
CA ASN A 180 17.70 9.61 -13.29
C ASN A 180 16.48 8.78 -13.72
N LEU A 181 15.29 9.06 -13.16
CA LEU A 181 14.06 8.38 -13.55
C LEU A 181 13.72 8.62 -15.03
N ILE A 182 13.85 9.86 -15.51
CA ILE A 182 13.67 10.20 -16.92
C ILE A 182 14.59 9.35 -17.80
N ILE A 183 15.88 9.32 -17.52
CA ILE A 183 16.84 8.56 -18.32
C ILE A 183 16.56 7.04 -18.26
N ILE A 184 16.19 6.52 -17.09
CA ILE A 184 15.85 5.10 -16.94
C ILE A 184 14.65 4.75 -17.81
N LEU A 185 13.56 5.53 -17.74
CA LEU A 185 12.34 5.26 -18.49
C LEU A 185 12.52 5.47 -19.99
N ASP A 186 13.24 6.51 -20.39
CA ASP A 186 13.49 6.86 -21.80
C ASP A 186 14.28 5.76 -22.53
N LYS A 187 15.21 5.09 -21.84
CA LYS A 187 15.93 3.93 -22.40
C LYS A 187 15.04 2.72 -22.69
N LEU A 188 13.82 2.68 -22.16
CA LEU A 188 12.88 1.59 -22.37
C LEU A 188 11.98 1.82 -23.58
N ILE A 189 11.94 3.04 -24.12
CA ILE A 189 11.10 3.40 -25.26
C ILE A 189 11.94 3.59 -26.52
N GLU A 190 11.29 3.47 -27.67
CA GLU A 190 11.96 3.76 -28.94
C GLU A 190 12.30 5.25 -29.06
N PRO A 191 13.47 5.60 -29.63
CA PRO A 191 13.92 6.98 -29.73
C PRO A 191 13.19 7.73 -30.86
N ILE A 192 11.90 8.03 -30.66
CA ILE A 192 11.07 8.79 -31.60
C ILE A 192 11.10 10.28 -31.23
N TYR A 193 11.15 11.16 -32.23
CA TYR A 193 11.12 12.60 -31.98
C TYR A 193 9.73 13.06 -31.48
N PRO A 194 9.62 13.84 -30.39
CA PRO A 194 8.34 14.32 -29.88
C PRO A 194 7.62 15.24 -30.88
N GLU A 195 6.29 15.14 -30.94
CA GLU A 195 5.48 16.05 -31.76
C GLU A 195 5.32 17.44 -31.12
N LYS A 196 5.39 17.51 -29.78
CA LYS A 196 5.14 18.72 -29.00
C LYS A 196 6.28 18.98 -28.03
N PHE A 197 6.64 20.25 -27.93
CA PHE A 197 7.66 20.75 -27.02
C PHE A 197 7.04 21.75 -26.06
N PHE A 198 7.42 21.64 -24.79
CA PHE A 198 6.97 22.52 -23.73
C PHE A 198 8.17 23.22 -23.11
N ALA A 199 8.01 24.50 -22.78
CA ALA A 199 8.99 25.21 -21.99
C ALA A 199 8.97 24.67 -20.56
N LEU A 200 10.16 24.43 -20.00
CA LEU A 200 10.34 23.94 -18.64
C LEU A 200 11.11 24.97 -17.83
N ARG A 201 10.73 25.14 -16.56
CA ARG A 201 11.35 26.12 -15.67
C ARG A 201 12.77 25.73 -15.27
N ASN A 202 12.98 24.43 -15.02
CA ASN A 202 14.20 23.91 -14.39
C ASN A 202 15.00 22.95 -15.29
N ILE A 203 14.59 22.78 -16.54
CA ILE A 203 15.28 21.94 -17.53
C ILE A 203 15.46 22.76 -18.81
N PRO A 204 16.65 23.31 -19.05
CA PRO A 204 16.97 24.04 -20.28
C PRO A 204 16.76 23.18 -21.54
N ASN A 205 16.42 23.81 -22.67
CA ASN A 205 16.16 23.09 -23.93
C ASN A 205 17.41 22.39 -24.50
N ASP A 206 18.61 22.88 -24.15
CA ASP A 206 19.91 22.29 -24.49
C ASP A 206 20.37 21.23 -23.48
N SER A 207 19.59 20.98 -22.42
CA SER A 207 19.86 19.90 -21.47
C SER A 207 19.69 18.53 -22.12
N TYR A 208 20.59 17.60 -21.80
CA TYR A 208 20.47 16.20 -22.20
C TYR A 208 19.20 15.52 -21.66
N LEU A 209 18.54 16.09 -20.64
CA LEU A 209 17.28 15.60 -20.08
C LEU A 209 16.04 16.07 -20.86
N TYR A 210 16.16 17.18 -21.60
CA TYR A 210 15.01 17.84 -22.21
C TYR A 210 14.30 16.93 -23.22
N LEU A 211 15.05 16.41 -24.19
CA LEU A 211 14.49 15.55 -25.24
C LEU A 211 13.94 14.21 -24.67
N PRO A 212 14.66 13.47 -23.80
CA PRO A 212 14.10 12.32 -23.08
C PRO A 212 12.79 12.62 -22.35
N TYR A 213 12.72 13.75 -21.64
CA TYR A 213 11.53 14.11 -20.90
C TYR A 213 10.33 14.38 -21.83
N MET A 214 10.57 15.12 -22.92
CA MET A 214 9.55 15.37 -23.96
C MET A 214 9.07 14.07 -24.62
N ARG A 215 9.96 13.10 -24.87
CA ARG A 215 9.57 11.78 -25.40
C ARG A 215 8.64 11.06 -24.44
N LEU A 216 9.00 10.98 -23.15
CA LEU A 216 8.18 10.31 -22.16
C LEU A 216 6.79 10.94 -22.02
N ILE A 217 6.68 12.26 -22.13
CA ILE A 217 5.39 12.97 -22.17
C ILE A 217 4.62 12.64 -23.46
N SER A 218 5.27 12.67 -24.61
CA SER A 218 4.65 12.32 -25.91
C SER A 218 4.11 10.89 -25.94
N PHE A 219 4.79 9.96 -25.26
CA PHE A 219 4.34 8.58 -25.08
C PHE A 219 3.37 8.42 -23.90
N ASN A 220 2.90 9.48 -23.24
CA ASN A 220 2.04 9.38 -22.04
C ASN A 220 2.59 8.40 -20.99
N ILE A 221 3.92 8.34 -20.84
CA ILE A 221 4.57 7.54 -19.80
C ILE A 221 4.53 8.30 -18.48
N ILE A 222 4.82 9.59 -18.52
CA ILE A 222 4.77 10.50 -17.38
C ILE A 222 4.01 11.77 -17.73
N ASP A 223 3.43 12.40 -16.72
CA ASP A 223 2.72 13.67 -16.89
C ASP A 223 3.71 14.85 -16.96
N LEU A 224 3.33 15.89 -17.71
CA LEU A 224 4.07 17.14 -17.79
C LEU A 224 4.05 17.87 -16.43
N LYS A 225 5.24 18.14 -15.89
CA LYS A 225 5.48 18.98 -14.72
C LYS A 225 6.49 20.06 -15.12
N ALA A 226 6.00 21.25 -15.43
CA ALA A 226 6.84 22.34 -15.94
C ALA A 226 7.91 22.80 -14.92
N ASP A 227 7.67 22.55 -13.64
CA ASP A 227 8.53 22.90 -12.50
C ASP A 227 9.35 21.70 -11.97
N LEU A 228 9.43 20.59 -12.71
CA LEU A 228 10.20 19.41 -12.31
C LEU A 228 11.67 19.77 -12.04
N VAL A 229 12.15 19.53 -10.81
CA VAL A 229 13.56 19.73 -10.42
C VAL A 229 14.33 18.42 -10.68
N PRO A 230 15.31 18.38 -11.60
CA PRO A 230 16.01 17.13 -11.98
C PRO A 230 16.71 16.41 -10.82
N ASP A 231 17.37 17.17 -9.94
CA ASP A 231 18.20 16.61 -8.86
C ASP A 231 17.38 16.22 -7.62
N ALA A 232 16.11 16.62 -7.57
CA ALA A 232 15.23 16.22 -6.48
C ALA A 232 14.92 14.72 -6.55
N PRO A 233 14.71 14.05 -5.39
CA PRO A 233 14.24 12.66 -5.37
C PRO A 233 12.97 12.47 -6.20
N ALA A 234 12.94 11.41 -6.98
CA ALA A 234 11.76 11.07 -7.76
C ALA A 234 10.64 10.54 -6.87
N SER A 235 9.41 10.92 -7.21
CA SER A 235 8.21 10.44 -6.53
C SER A 235 8.00 8.93 -6.77
N LEU A 236 7.78 8.20 -5.68
CA LEU A 236 7.50 6.77 -5.70
C LEU A 236 6.25 6.47 -6.52
N THR A 237 5.20 7.28 -6.34
CA THR A 237 3.94 7.12 -7.04
C THR A 237 4.04 7.48 -8.52
N THR A 238 4.86 8.48 -8.87
CA THR A 238 5.17 8.83 -10.27
C THR A 238 5.86 7.65 -10.97
N ALA A 239 6.85 7.02 -10.33
CA ALA A 239 7.53 5.85 -10.88
C ALA A 239 6.57 4.64 -11.04
N ALA A 240 5.72 4.37 -10.05
CA ALA A 240 4.72 3.31 -10.15
C ALA A 240 3.74 3.54 -11.32
N GLN A 241 3.28 4.78 -11.50
CA GLN A 241 2.39 5.14 -12.60
C GLN A 241 3.11 5.02 -13.96
N ALA A 242 4.36 5.45 -14.05
CA ALA A 242 5.15 5.34 -15.27
C ALA A 242 5.34 3.87 -15.69
N VAL A 243 5.69 3.00 -14.75
CA VAL A 243 5.84 1.56 -14.99
C VAL A 243 4.51 0.93 -15.40
N LEU A 244 3.39 1.37 -14.82
CA LEU A 244 2.05 0.94 -15.28
C LEU A 244 1.79 1.34 -16.73
N ASN A 245 2.14 2.56 -17.10
CA ASN A 245 1.94 3.09 -18.46
C ASN A 245 2.81 2.34 -19.47
N LEU A 246 4.07 2.03 -19.12
CA LEU A 246 4.95 1.18 -19.93
C LEU A 246 4.36 -0.23 -20.15
N LYS A 247 3.83 -0.85 -19.10
CA LYS A 247 3.17 -2.16 -19.22
C LYS A 247 1.92 -2.10 -20.10
N LYS A 248 1.07 -1.07 -19.94
CA LYS A 248 -0.13 -0.89 -20.79
C LYS A 248 0.23 -0.78 -22.27
N ARG A 249 1.43 -0.29 -22.58
CA ARG A 249 1.98 -0.20 -23.95
C ARG A 249 2.73 -1.45 -24.40
N GLY A 250 2.85 -2.48 -23.55
CA GLY A 250 3.57 -3.71 -23.88
C GLY A 250 5.09 -3.58 -23.90
N ILE A 251 5.64 -2.51 -23.33
CA ILE A 251 7.09 -2.25 -23.27
C ILE A 251 7.73 -3.07 -22.14
N ILE A 252 7.03 -3.19 -21.02
CA ILE A 252 7.38 -4.05 -19.89
C ILE A 252 6.37 -5.20 -19.82
N ASP A 253 6.84 -6.37 -19.37
CA ASP A 253 6.11 -7.63 -19.33
C ASP A 253 4.87 -7.66 -18.42
#